data_AF-D4MR87-F1
#
_entry.id   AF-D4MR87-F1
#
_cell.length_a   1.000
_cell.length_b   1.000
_cell.length_c   1.000
_cell.angle_alpha   90.00
_cell.angle_beta   90.00
_cell.angle_gamma   90.00
#
_symmetry.space_group_name_H-M   'P 1'
#
loop_
_entity.id
_entity.type
_entity.pdbx_description
1 polymer ?
#
loop_
_entity_poly.entity_id
_entity_poly.type
_entity_poly.pdbx_seq_one_letter_code
_entity_poly.pdbx_strand_id
1 'polypeptide(L)'
;MRGNDLLSASADVMVMDSLTGNLMTKIFSAYTTGGSYESLGFGYGPGIGPDFDKLIMIVSRASGAPVIAGAMEFATNLINHDWKKIVKEEWKKAEKAGLRAILDEIKKANTKKADADEEVAMPPKEICTEQIPGIEVMDLEDAVKVLWKDGIYAESGMGCTGPIVRMAADKKEKAVELLTAAGYIG
;
A
#
# COMPACT_ATOMS: atom_id res chain seq x y z
N MET A 1 14.54 -13.98 -3.76
CA MET A 1 14.77 -14.07 -5.23
C MET A 1 15.85 -13.07 -5.61
N ARG A 2 16.73 -13.36 -6.58
CA ARG A 2 17.78 -12.41 -7.04
C ARG A 2 17.29 -11.60 -8.24
N GLY A 3 17.93 -10.47 -8.52
CA GLY A 3 17.56 -9.63 -9.67
C GLY A 3 17.63 -10.37 -11.01
N ASN A 4 18.65 -11.22 -11.22
CA ASN A 4 18.79 -11.99 -12.45
C ASN A 4 17.66 -13.01 -12.64
N ASP A 5 17.12 -13.58 -11.55
CA ASP A 5 16.03 -14.56 -11.58
C ASP A 5 14.73 -13.90 -12.08
N LEU A 6 14.53 -12.63 -11.74
CA LEU A 6 13.39 -11.84 -12.23
C LEU A 6 13.55 -11.50 -13.72
N LEU A 7 14.75 -11.09 -14.13
CA LEU A 7 15.04 -10.74 -15.52
C LEU A 7 15.00 -11.95 -16.46
N SER A 8 15.31 -13.14 -15.96
CA SER A 8 15.21 -14.40 -16.70
C SER A 8 13.82 -15.02 -16.69
N ALA A 9 12.83 -14.34 -16.08
CA ALA A 9 11.46 -14.84 -15.92
C ALA A 9 11.39 -16.23 -15.26
N SER A 10 12.21 -16.45 -14.23
CA SER A 10 12.25 -17.76 -13.52
C SER A 10 11.01 -18.05 -12.66
N ALA A 11 10.11 -17.07 -12.48
CA ALA A 11 8.88 -17.20 -11.72
C ALA A 11 7.71 -16.49 -12.44
N ASP A 12 6.53 -17.09 -12.38
CA ASP A 12 5.30 -16.50 -12.92
C ASP A 12 4.69 -15.42 -11.99
N VAL A 13 4.90 -15.55 -10.67
CA VAL A 13 4.34 -14.66 -9.65
C VAL A 13 5.43 -14.21 -8.68
N MET A 14 5.50 -12.89 -8.49
CA MET A 14 6.42 -12.22 -7.59
C MET A 14 5.68 -11.61 -6.41
N VAL A 15 5.99 -12.06 -5.19
CA VAL A 15 5.45 -11.46 -3.96
C VAL A 15 6.45 -10.45 -3.42
N MET A 16 5.98 -9.23 -3.17
CA MET A 16 6.79 -8.10 -2.72
C MET A 16 5.98 -7.26 -1.72
N ASP A 17 6.67 -6.52 -0.86
CA ASP A 17 6.05 -5.44 -0.09
C ASP A 17 5.60 -4.29 -1.01
N SER A 18 4.76 -3.39 -0.47
CA SER A 18 4.13 -2.29 -1.21
C SER A 18 5.17 -1.34 -1.84
N LEU A 19 6.24 -1.01 -1.10
CA LEU A 19 7.27 -0.09 -1.53
C LEU A 19 8.10 -0.68 -2.67
N THR A 20 8.58 -1.91 -2.49
CA THR A 20 9.34 -2.64 -3.51
C THR A 20 8.50 -2.85 -4.77
N GLY A 21 7.25 -3.28 -4.65
CA GLY A 21 6.35 -3.48 -5.79
C GLY A 21 6.10 -2.20 -6.59
N ASN A 22 5.90 -1.07 -5.92
CA ASN A 22 5.78 0.24 -6.57
C ASN A 22 7.07 0.65 -7.29
N LEU A 23 8.23 0.47 -6.67
CA LEU A 23 9.53 0.74 -7.30
C LEU A 23 9.71 -0.08 -8.57
N MET A 24 9.46 -1.40 -8.49
CA MET A 24 9.61 -2.31 -9.63
C MET A 24 8.66 -1.94 -10.78
N THR A 25 7.40 -1.62 -10.48
CA THR A 25 6.41 -1.20 -11.48
C THR A 25 6.89 0.04 -12.23
N LYS A 26 7.41 1.05 -11.52
CA LYS A 26 7.92 2.29 -12.14
C LYS A 26 9.19 2.07 -12.95
N ILE A 27 10.11 1.25 -12.46
CA ILE A 27 11.33 0.91 -13.20
C ILE A 27 10.94 0.22 -14.52
N PHE A 28 10.13 -0.84 -14.47
CA PHE A 28 9.79 -1.56 -15.69
C PHE A 28 8.94 -0.76 -16.67
N SER A 29 8.06 0.10 -16.17
CA SER A 29 7.18 0.87 -17.05
C SER A 29 7.82 2.12 -17.64
N ALA A 30 8.79 2.74 -16.94
CA ALA A 30 9.31 4.07 -17.29
C ALA A 30 10.85 4.17 -17.36
N TYR A 31 11.60 3.06 -17.27
CA TYR A 31 13.07 3.11 -17.32
C TYR A 31 13.61 3.74 -18.62
N THR A 32 12.99 3.45 -19.77
CA THR A 32 13.41 3.98 -21.08
C THR A 32 13.04 5.46 -21.30
N THR A 33 12.26 6.05 -20.40
CA THR A 33 11.69 7.41 -20.55
C THR A 33 12.21 8.37 -19.47
N GLY A 34 13.13 7.91 -18.61
CA GLY A 34 13.64 8.69 -17.50
C GLY A 34 12.64 8.85 -16.34
N GLY A 35 11.61 7.98 -16.25
CA GLY A 35 10.69 7.93 -15.11
C GLY A 35 9.50 8.90 -15.18
N SER A 36 9.43 9.78 -16.19
CA SER A 36 8.36 10.77 -16.34
C SER A 36 7.14 10.27 -17.12
N TYR A 37 7.30 9.18 -17.89
CA TYR A 37 6.27 8.62 -18.75
C TYR A 37 6.30 7.09 -18.73
N GLU A 38 5.24 6.44 -18.30
CA GLU A 38 5.15 4.98 -18.32
C GLU A 38 4.81 4.54 -19.76
N SER A 39 5.74 3.86 -20.42
CA SER A 39 5.64 3.49 -21.84
C SER A 39 5.32 2.01 -22.08
N LEU A 40 5.47 1.15 -21.07
CA LEU A 40 5.26 -0.29 -21.15
C LEU A 40 4.55 -0.86 -19.91
N GLY A 41 3.77 -1.92 -20.10
CA GLY A 41 3.12 -2.66 -19.01
C GLY A 41 1.59 -2.59 -19.04
N PHE A 42 0.96 -3.12 -17.99
CA PHE A 42 -0.49 -3.32 -17.87
C PHE A 42 -1.10 -2.49 -16.72
N GLY A 43 -0.45 -1.38 -16.38
CA GLY A 43 -0.78 -0.57 -15.21
C GLY A 43 -0.46 -1.28 -13.88
N TYR A 44 -1.08 -0.80 -12.79
CA TYR A 44 -0.84 -1.32 -11.44
C TYR A 44 -1.67 -2.59 -11.12
N GLY A 45 -2.64 -2.92 -11.98
CA GLY A 45 -3.61 -3.97 -11.70
C GLY A 45 -4.60 -3.59 -10.59
N PRO A 46 -5.52 -4.50 -10.25
CA PRO A 46 -6.50 -4.28 -9.19
C PRO A 46 -6.03 -4.81 -7.83
N GLY A 47 -6.53 -4.19 -6.77
CA GLY A 47 -6.57 -4.83 -5.46
C GLY A 47 -7.59 -5.97 -5.46
N ILE A 48 -7.16 -7.18 -5.06
CA ILE A 48 -8.01 -8.36 -4.98
C ILE A 48 -7.97 -8.89 -3.54
N GLY A 49 -9.16 -9.09 -2.96
CA GLY A 49 -9.32 -9.63 -1.61
C GLY A 49 -10.72 -10.21 -1.39
N PRO A 50 -10.93 -10.90 -0.26
CA PRO A 50 -12.20 -11.57 0.04
C PRO A 50 -13.38 -10.60 0.13
N ASP A 51 -13.13 -9.38 0.61
CA ASP A 51 -14.15 -8.35 0.84
C ASP A 51 -14.26 -7.33 -0.31
N PHE A 52 -13.50 -7.52 -1.39
CA PHE A 52 -13.55 -6.65 -2.57
C PHE A 52 -14.59 -7.14 -3.57
N ASP A 53 -15.66 -6.37 -3.74
CA ASP A 53 -16.74 -6.66 -4.70
C ASP A 53 -16.57 -5.93 -6.04
N LYS A 54 -15.63 -4.98 -6.11
CA LYS A 54 -15.37 -4.12 -7.27
C LYS A 54 -13.99 -4.38 -7.85
N LEU A 55 -13.93 -4.36 -9.17
CA LEU A 55 -12.69 -4.37 -9.93
C LEU A 55 -12.24 -2.92 -10.15
N ILE A 56 -11.23 -2.47 -9.40
CA ILE A 56 -10.70 -1.10 -9.48
C ILE A 56 -9.33 -1.16 -10.14
N MET A 57 -9.21 -0.58 -11.34
CA MET A 57 -7.95 -0.50 -12.08
C MET A 57 -7.38 0.91 -11.92
N ILE A 58 -6.14 1.02 -11.44
CA ILE A 58 -5.48 2.31 -11.21
C ILE A 58 -4.42 2.53 -12.29
N VAL A 59 -4.42 3.73 -12.86
CA VAL A 59 -3.37 4.24 -13.75
C VAL A 59 -2.84 5.55 -13.19
N SER A 60 -1.56 5.82 -13.44
CA SER A 60 -0.90 7.07 -13.09
C SER A 60 -1.25 8.16 -14.10
N ARG A 61 -1.12 9.43 -13.71
CA ARG A 61 -1.12 10.55 -14.67
C ARG A 61 0.02 10.44 -15.68
N ALA A 62 1.11 9.79 -15.30
CA ALA A 62 2.26 9.52 -16.16
C ALA A 62 2.02 8.31 -17.09
N SER A 63 0.91 7.58 -16.94
CA SER A 63 0.64 6.39 -17.74
C SER A 63 0.39 6.77 -19.20
N GLY A 64 1.26 6.28 -20.08
CA GLY A 64 1.13 6.45 -21.51
C GLY A 64 0.01 5.64 -22.12
N ALA A 65 -0.36 5.98 -23.35
CA ALA A 65 -1.37 5.25 -24.13
C ALA A 65 -1.14 3.73 -24.16
N PRO A 66 0.11 3.20 -24.32
CA PRO A 66 0.35 1.77 -24.28
C PRO A 66 0.01 1.11 -22.94
N VAL A 67 0.34 1.78 -21.82
CA VAL A 67 0.07 1.28 -20.47
C VAL A 67 -1.42 1.28 -20.17
N ILE A 68 -2.13 2.33 -20.60
CA ILE A 68 -3.58 2.41 -20.47
C ILE A 68 -4.25 1.30 -21.28
N ALA A 69 -3.79 1.06 -22.51
CA ALA A 69 -4.30 -0.03 -23.35
C ALA A 69 -4.08 -1.41 -22.69
N GLY A 70 -2.87 -1.66 -22.16
CA GLY A 70 -2.58 -2.88 -21.41
C GLY A 70 -3.47 -3.02 -20.18
N ALA A 71 -3.66 -1.95 -19.39
CA ALA A 71 -4.55 -1.98 -18.23
C ALA A 71 -6.00 -2.34 -18.61
N MET A 72 -6.50 -1.82 -19.75
CA MET A 72 -7.82 -2.18 -20.28
C MET A 72 -7.90 -3.64 -20.75
N GLU A 73 -6.86 -4.14 -21.42
CA GLU A 73 -6.77 -5.54 -21.82
C GLU A 73 -6.77 -6.46 -20.59
N PHE A 74 -5.99 -6.13 -19.57
CA PHE A 74 -5.93 -6.91 -18.34
C PHE A 74 -7.28 -6.90 -17.60
N ALA A 75 -7.93 -5.74 -17.51
CA ALA A 75 -9.28 -5.63 -16.95
C ALA A 75 -10.29 -6.51 -17.72
N THR A 76 -10.22 -6.51 -19.05
CA THR A 76 -11.08 -7.32 -19.91
C THR A 76 -10.85 -8.81 -19.66
N ASN A 77 -9.59 -9.23 -19.55
CA ASN A 77 -9.25 -10.62 -19.23
C ASN A 77 -9.81 -11.06 -17.88
N LEU A 78 -9.71 -10.22 -16.84
CA LEU A 78 -10.27 -10.52 -15.52
C LEU A 78 -11.79 -10.68 -15.55
N ILE A 79 -12.49 -9.82 -16.29
CA ILE A 79 -13.95 -9.89 -16.42
C ILE A 79 -14.37 -11.14 -17.19
N ASN A 80 -13.71 -11.42 -18.32
CA ASN A 80 -14.04 -12.57 -19.18
C ASN A 80 -13.83 -13.92 -18.49
N HIS A 81 -12.93 -13.99 -17.51
CA HIS A 81 -12.61 -15.22 -16.78
C HIS A 81 -13.26 -15.29 -15.39
N ASP A 82 -14.24 -14.43 -15.10
CA ASP A 82 -14.97 -14.40 -13.83
C ASP A 82 -14.04 -14.42 -12.60
N TRP A 83 -13.18 -13.39 -12.53
CA TRP A 83 -12.20 -13.24 -11.44
C TRP A 83 -12.84 -13.38 -10.05
N LYS A 84 -14.10 -12.95 -9.88
CA LYS A 84 -14.83 -13.03 -8.60
C LYS A 84 -15.02 -14.47 -8.15
N LYS A 85 -15.38 -15.36 -9.07
CA LYS A 85 -15.53 -16.78 -8.76
C LYS A 85 -14.19 -17.39 -8.37
N ILE A 86 -13.14 -17.13 -9.16
CA ILE A 86 -11.80 -17.66 -8.91
C ILE A 86 -11.29 -17.24 -7.53
N VAL A 87 -11.40 -15.96 -7.19
CA VAL A 87 -10.95 -15.44 -5.88
C VAL A 87 -11.67 -16.10 -4.72
N LYS A 88 -12.99 -16.27 -4.81
CA LYS A 88 -13.77 -16.96 -3.76
C LYS A 88 -13.35 -18.42 -3.60
N GLU A 89 -13.06 -19.11 -4.69
CA GLU A 89 -12.62 -20.51 -4.65
C GLU A 89 -11.21 -20.65 -4.07
N GLU A 90 -10.26 -19.84 -4.54
CA GLU A 90 -8.88 -19.85 -4.04
C GLU A 90 -8.79 -19.42 -2.58
N TRP A 91 -9.58 -18.43 -2.15
CA TRP A 91 -9.62 -17.99 -0.77
C TRP A 91 -10.11 -19.11 0.17
N LYS A 92 -11.16 -19.85 -0.23
CA LYS A 92 -11.63 -21.02 0.54
C LYS A 92 -10.55 -22.11 0.65
N LYS A 93 -9.79 -22.37 -0.42
CA LYS A 93 -8.67 -23.33 -0.39
C LYS A 93 -7.58 -22.86 0.57
N ALA A 94 -7.23 -21.58 0.53
CA ALA A 94 -6.22 -20.99 1.41
C ALA A 94 -6.65 -21.01 2.88
N GLU A 95 -7.91 -20.66 3.19
CA GLU A 95 -8.46 -20.77 4.54
C GLU A 95 -8.43 -22.21 5.06
N LYS A 96 -8.81 -23.18 4.21
CA LYS A 96 -8.74 -24.61 4.55
C LYS A 96 -7.29 -25.07 4.79
N ALA A 97 -6.32 -24.47 4.09
CA ALA A 97 -4.89 -24.72 4.29
C ALA A 97 -4.30 -24.03 5.54
N GLY A 98 -5.11 -23.27 6.29
CA GLY A 98 -4.68 -22.64 7.54
C GLY A 98 -4.19 -21.20 7.41
N LEU A 99 -4.48 -20.51 6.29
CA LEU A 99 -4.05 -19.12 6.07
C LEU A 99 -4.38 -18.20 7.27
N ARG A 100 -5.58 -18.30 7.85
CA ARG A 100 -5.98 -17.49 9.01
C ARG A 100 -5.05 -17.67 10.20
N ALA A 101 -4.69 -18.92 10.53
CA ALA A 101 -3.82 -19.20 11.67
C ALA A 101 -2.41 -18.61 11.47
N ILE A 102 -1.87 -18.72 10.25
CA ILE A 102 -0.57 -18.13 9.89
C ILE A 102 -0.62 -16.61 10.01
N LEU A 103 -1.67 -15.97 9.49
CA LEU A 103 -1.82 -14.51 9.58
C LEU A 103 -1.95 -14.04 11.03
N ASP A 104 -2.69 -14.76 11.88
CA ASP A 104 -2.84 -14.41 13.29
C ASP A 104 -1.53 -14.57 14.06
N GLU A 105 -0.73 -15.59 13.74
CA GLU A 105 0.61 -15.78 14.31
C GLU A 105 1.55 -14.64 13.92
N ILE A 106 1.57 -14.27 12.63
CA ILE A 106 2.38 -13.15 12.13
C ILE A 106 1.93 -11.84 12.77
N LYS A 107 0.63 -11.56 12.88
CA LYS A 107 0.11 -10.35 13.54
C LYS A 107 0.52 -10.26 15.00
N LYS A 108 0.50 -11.37 15.74
CA LYS A 108 0.98 -11.43 17.13
C LYS A 108 2.49 -11.22 17.24
N ALA A 109 3.27 -11.66 16.25
CA ALA A 109 4.70 -11.44 16.21
C ALA A 109 5.07 -10.00 15.80
N ASN A 110 4.27 -9.39 14.90
CA ASN A 110 4.49 -8.06 14.35
C ASN A 110 3.77 -6.94 15.11
N THR A 111 3.03 -7.25 16.18
CA THR A 111 2.51 -6.24 17.09
C THR A 111 3.69 -5.62 17.85
N LYS A 112 4.36 -4.67 17.20
CA LYS A 112 5.00 -3.55 17.92
C LYS A 112 3.90 -3.00 18.83
N LYS A 113 4.22 -2.80 20.11
CA LYS A 113 3.30 -2.34 21.16
C LYS A 113 2.46 -1.13 20.72
N ALA A 114 1.37 -1.38 20.04
CA ALA A 114 0.26 -0.47 19.86
C ALA A 114 -0.89 -1.22 20.50
N ASP A 115 -1.27 -0.77 21.70
CA ASP A 115 -2.47 -1.26 22.37
C ASP A 115 -3.64 -1.19 21.38
N ALA A 116 -4.11 -2.39 21.03
CA ALA A 116 -5.23 -2.64 20.16
C ALA A 116 -6.50 -1.98 20.71
N ASP A 117 -7.29 -1.41 19.81
CA ASP A 117 -8.72 -1.13 19.99
C ASP A 117 -9.14 -0.19 21.13
N GLU A 118 -8.32 0.81 21.49
CA GLU A 118 -8.91 2.02 22.07
C GLU A 118 -9.50 2.88 20.94
N GLU A 119 -10.79 3.18 20.99
CA GLU A 119 -11.39 4.27 20.22
C GLU A 119 -10.71 5.58 20.62
N VAL A 120 -9.62 5.91 19.93
CA VAL A 120 -8.91 7.17 20.14
C VAL A 120 -9.77 8.27 19.55
N ALA A 121 -10.37 9.09 20.42
CA ALA A 121 -11.15 10.23 20.00
C ALA A 121 -10.27 11.20 19.21
N MET A 122 -10.70 11.54 17.99
CA MET A 122 -10.01 12.50 17.14
C MET A 122 -9.91 13.86 17.85
N PRO A 123 -8.71 14.42 18.02
CA PRO A 123 -8.53 15.74 18.63
C PRO A 123 -9.25 16.85 17.83
N PRO A 124 -9.45 18.05 18.42
CA PRO A 124 -10.01 19.18 17.69
C PRO A 124 -9.28 19.42 16.38
N LYS A 125 -10.04 19.63 15.30
CA LYS A 125 -9.48 19.79 13.97
C LYS A 125 -8.59 21.02 13.89
N GLU A 126 -7.34 20.81 13.48
CA GLU A 126 -6.35 21.86 13.25
C GLU A 126 -5.93 21.91 11.78
N ILE A 127 -5.37 23.04 11.35
CA ILE A 127 -4.88 23.18 9.97
C ILE A 127 -3.55 22.45 9.86
N CYS A 128 -3.53 21.36 9.10
CA CYS A 128 -2.31 20.61 8.85
C CYS A 128 -1.46 21.30 7.76
N THR A 129 -0.39 21.98 8.17
CA THR A 129 0.54 22.67 7.27
C THR A 129 1.83 21.91 7.01
N GLU A 130 2.17 20.94 7.87
CA GLU A 130 3.39 20.13 7.77
C GLU A 130 3.05 18.66 7.49
N GLN A 131 4.02 17.94 6.93
CA GLN A 131 3.88 16.53 6.60
C GLN A 131 5.14 15.73 6.96
N ILE A 132 4.93 14.51 7.45
CA ILE A 132 5.98 13.52 7.72
C ILE A 132 5.85 12.42 6.65
N PRO A 133 6.81 12.30 5.72
CA PRO A 133 6.86 11.21 4.76
C PRO A 133 7.53 9.96 5.33
N GLY A 134 7.41 8.84 4.61
CA GLY A 134 8.17 7.61 4.91
C GLY A 134 7.45 6.64 5.84
N ILE A 135 6.17 6.85 6.08
CA ILE A 135 5.30 5.91 6.80
C ILE A 135 4.82 4.84 5.80
N GLU A 136 4.72 3.59 6.24
CA GLU A 136 4.19 2.50 5.41
C GLU A 136 2.68 2.67 5.22
N VAL A 137 2.15 2.33 4.04
CA VAL A 137 0.73 2.57 3.69
C VAL A 137 -0.23 1.89 4.66
N MET A 138 0.07 0.66 5.05
CA MET A 138 -0.73 -0.17 5.96
C MET A 138 -0.67 0.35 7.39
N ASP A 139 0.40 1.06 7.76
CA ASP A 139 0.61 1.63 9.09
C ASP A 139 0.05 3.06 9.24
N LEU A 140 -0.45 3.68 8.16
CA LEU A 140 -0.91 5.09 8.16
C LEU A 140 -1.96 5.39 9.24
N GLU A 141 -2.98 4.53 9.34
CA GLU A 141 -4.08 4.75 10.28
C GLU A 141 -3.60 4.62 11.73
N ASP A 142 -2.72 3.66 12.00
CA ASP A 142 -2.22 3.43 13.35
C ASP A 142 -1.19 4.50 13.75
N ALA A 143 -0.37 4.97 12.81
CA ALA A 143 0.51 6.13 12.99
C ALA A 143 -0.28 7.41 13.33
N VAL A 144 -1.42 7.64 12.65
CA VAL A 144 -2.32 8.76 12.97
C VAL A 144 -2.92 8.61 14.37
N LYS A 145 -3.36 7.39 14.75
CA LYS A 145 -3.91 7.13 16.09
C LYS A 145 -2.89 7.37 17.20
N VAL A 146 -1.61 7.05 16.99
CA VAL A 146 -0.54 7.34 17.97
C VAL A 146 -0.46 8.83 18.26
N LEU A 147 -0.56 9.67 17.23
CA LEU A 147 -0.59 11.12 17.39
C LEU A 147 -1.87 11.60 18.08
N TRP A 148 -3.01 11.01 17.74
CA TRP A 148 -4.29 11.33 18.39
C TRP A 148 -4.29 10.98 19.89
N LYS A 149 -3.68 9.85 20.29
CA LYS A 149 -3.54 9.46 21.71
C LYS A 149 -2.79 10.51 22.53
N ASP A 150 -1.86 11.23 21.90
CA ASP A 150 -1.07 12.29 22.52
C ASP A 150 -1.65 13.70 22.30
N GLY A 151 -2.89 13.78 21.80
CA GLY A 151 -3.64 15.02 21.60
C GLY A 151 -3.22 15.83 20.36
N ILE A 152 -2.48 15.24 19.43
CA ILE A 152 -2.04 15.90 18.20
C ILE A 152 -3.03 15.57 17.08
N TYR A 153 -3.69 16.58 16.51
CA TYR A 153 -4.52 16.36 15.32
C TYR A 153 -3.63 16.03 14.11
N ALA A 154 -3.92 14.89 13.49
CA ALA A 154 -3.20 14.41 12.32
C ALA A 154 -4.14 13.79 11.27
N GLU A 155 -3.79 13.93 9.99
CA GLU A 155 -4.52 13.36 8.85
C GLU A 155 -3.58 12.47 8.01
N SER A 156 -4.05 11.30 7.57
CA SER A 156 -3.34 10.45 6.60
C SER A 156 -3.51 10.98 5.18
N GLY A 157 -2.49 10.85 4.34
CA GLY A 157 -2.59 11.21 2.92
C GLY A 157 -1.53 10.56 2.03
N MET A 158 -1.61 10.86 0.74
CA MET A 158 -0.64 10.44 -0.27
C MET A 158 0.10 11.67 -0.82
N GLY A 159 1.40 11.75 -0.55
CA GLY A 159 2.30 12.76 -1.11
C GLY A 159 2.95 12.30 -2.42
N CYS A 160 3.70 13.19 -3.06
CA CYS A 160 4.40 12.90 -4.31
C CYS A 160 5.41 11.73 -4.19
N THR A 161 5.93 11.49 -2.98
CA THR A 161 6.95 10.48 -2.68
C THR A 161 6.41 9.26 -1.93
N GLY A 162 5.10 9.18 -1.69
CA GLY A 162 4.48 8.06 -0.97
C GLY A 162 3.55 8.51 0.16
N PRO A 163 3.20 7.60 1.08
CA PRO A 163 2.33 7.89 2.21
C PRO A 163 2.91 8.96 3.12
N ILE A 164 2.03 9.83 3.60
CA ILE A 164 2.37 10.94 4.50
C ILE A 164 1.35 11.03 5.63
N VAL A 165 1.81 11.48 6.79
CA VAL A 165 0.93 11.96 7.87
C VAL A 165 1.10 13.47 7.99
N ARG A 166 -0.01 14.20 8.04
CA ARG A 166 -0.04 15.67 8.08
C ARG A 166 -0.45 16.15 9.47
N MET A 167 0.13 17.26 9.92
CA MET A 167 -0.14 17.87 11.24
C MET A 167 0.12 19.39 11.21
N ALA A 168 -0.23 20.08 12.30
CA ALA A 168 0.13 21.47 12.51
C ALA A 168 1.66 21.63 12.67
N ALA A 169 2.20 22.78 12.23
CA ALA A 169 3.65 22.99 12.19
C ALA A 169 4.33 22.94 13.56
N ASP A 170 3.66 23.44 14.60
CA ASP A 170 4.15 23.47 15.98
C ASP A 170 4.18 22.08 16.65
N LYS A 171 3.52 21.08 16.05
CA LYS A 171 3.48 19.70 16.58
C LYS A 171 4.47 18.76 15.91
N LYS A 172 5.17 19.21 14.86
CA LYS A 172 6.02 18.36 14.02
C LYS A 172 7.14 17.66 14.79
N GLU A 173 7.89 18.37 15.63
CA GLU A 173 9.01 17.79 16.38
C GLU A 173 8.53 16.68 17.31
N LYS A 174 7.48 16.96 18.09
CA LYS A 174 6.87 15.99 19.00
C LYS A 174 6.27 14.79 18.25
N ALA A 175 5.65 15.02 17.10
CA ALA A 175 5.11 13.96 16.27
C ALA A 175 6.20 13.04 15.70
N VAL A 176 7.36 13.59 15.29
CA VAL A 176 8.51 12.80 14.87
C VAL A 176 8.99 11.92 16.02
N GLU A 177 9.18 12.48 17.21
CA GLU A 177 9.62 11.71 18.39
C GLU A 177 8.67 10.54 18.71
N LEU A 178 7.35 10.80 18.72
CA LEU A 178 6.33 9.79 19.00
C LEU A 178 6.32 8.68 17.94
N LEU A 179 6.37 9.04 16.67
CA LEU A 179 6.35 8.08 15.56
C LEU A 179 7.65 7.28 15.47
N THR A 180 8.81 7.88 15.79
CA THR A 180 10.09 7.17 15.88
C THR A 180 10.08 6.20 17.06
N ALA A 181 9.59 6.63 18.23
CA ALA A 181 9.47 5.77 19.41
C ALA A 181 8.52 4.58 19.18
N ALA A 182 7.45 4.78 18.42
CA ALA A 182 6.53 3.73 18.00
C ALA A 182 7.08 2.89 16.82
N GLY A 183 8.19 3.32 16.21
CA GLY A 183 8.89 2.59 15.14
C GLY A 183 8.18 2.64 13.79
N TYR A 184 7.40 3.70 13.53
CA TYR A 184 6.75 3.97 12.23
C TYR A 184 7.62 4.79 11.28
N ILE A 185 8.61 5.52 11.82
CA ILE A 185 9.63 6.25 11.06
C ILE A 185 11.00 5.98 11.68
N GLY A 186 12.06 6.05 10.87
CA GLY A 186 13.45 5.78 11.26
C GLY A 186 14.37 6.98 11.10
#